data_AF-A0A8K0GIQ0-F1
#
_entry.id   AF-A0A8K0GIQ0-F1
#
_cell.length_a   1.000
_cell.length_b   1.000
_cell.length_c   1.000
_cell.angle_alpha   90.00
_cell.angle_beta   90.00
_cell.angle_gamma   90.00
#
_symmetry.space_group_name_H-M   'P 1'
#
loop_
_entity.id
_entity.type
_entity.pdbx_description
1 polymer ?
#
loop_
_entity_poly.entity_id
_entity_poly.type
_entity_poly.pdbx_seq_one_letter_code
_entity_poly.pdbx_strand_id
1 'polypeptide(L)'
;MSRVDAVQTPSTLKKSRTRNPKVYSPRTAKRFLKYKLKSNALRCKLFRRRKNPVCICGNKGDAISKNRIKVARLINESKNFLSEEAHILFTHQLKSFFKNKYNMRYTDAMKRLCLMWYYSSPKGYKNLMQTLNLPTPRTIRRWQSCIQMDPGINSHILESIKLYFKQFQGREEQRKLITLIFDEISLKEEIHYDASKDKIIGVVDTGKIRTNDKAKTALVCMIKGIVYNFKCVLGYWFLGGQETSPNMKEIVMNCVDAANSAGLIVKALVCDQGPANQGLATKLGITTVKTYFTYQNSKIYFIYDVPHLLKSTRSMLTKYNLLYKGKAVSWSYIIKAVESAHPVRLRLIPKVGTEHLNMTSKNPNVQQFENGLRYNYITTITKLSCNSNCEADFTTSLSILSDLSKKHKEELKQPQKADLLTTTALFSDSDIPELLENISLTDDNAIFIMLVDMYLRNS
;
A
#
# COMPACT_ATOMS: atom_id res chain seq x y z
N MET A 1 17.15 -16.01 -71.31
CA MET A 1 17.39 -14.56 -71.35
C MET A 1 17.64 -14.12 -69.91
N SER A 2 18.88 -14.13 -69.39
CA SER A 2 19.87 -13.01 -69.42
C SER A 2 19.17 -11.66 -69.20
N ARG A 3 19.50 -10.79 -68.25
CA ARG A 3 20.76 -10.36 -67.60
C ARG A 3 20.35 -9.45 -66.41
N VAL A 4 20.97 -9.58 -65.24
CA VAL A 4 22.05 -8.71 -64.69
C VAL A 4 21.60 -7.30 -64.26
N ASP A 5 21.61 -7.12 -62.94
CA ASP A 5 22.10 -6.03 -62.08
C ASP A 5 21.97 -4.56 -62.50
N ALA A 6 21.47 -3.72 -61.58
CA ALA A 6 22.16 -2.50 -61.18
C ALA A 6 21.66 -1.93 -59.84
N VAL A 7 22.63 -1.73 -58.96
CA VAL A 7 22.65 -0.98 -57.71
C VAL A 7 22.17 0.47 -57.90
N GLN A 8 21.41 1.02 -56.93
CA GLN A 8 21.65 2.37 -56.36
C GLN A 8 20.64 2.74 -55.24
N THR A 9 21.18 3.07 -54.08
CA THR A 9 20.64 4.08 -53.15
C THR A 9 21.79 5.08 -52.89
N PRO A 10 21.62 6.26 -52.25
CA PRO A 10 20.43 7.08 -51.98
C PRO A 10 20.63 8.59 -52.30
N SER A 11 19.59 9.33 -52.67
CA SER A 11 19.39 10.78 -52.41
C SER A 11 18.02 11.14 -53.02
N THR A 12 17.08 11.91 -52.48
CA THR A 12 17.09 13.17 -51.75
C THR A 12 15.65 13.43 -51.21
N LEU A 13 15.53 14.20 -50.13
CA LEU A 13 14.39 15.07 -49.76
C LEU A 13 12.97 14.45 -49.58
N LYS A 14 12.58 14.22 -48.32
CA LYS A 14 11.18 14.01 -47.90
C LYS A 14 10.31 15.23 -48.26
N LYS A 15 9.55 15.15 -49.35
CA LYS A 15 8.44 16.07 -49.67
C LYS A 15 7.39 16.01 -48.56
N SER A 16 7.04 17.17 -48.00
CA SER A 16 5.93 17.34 -47.06
C SER A 16 4.62 16.88 -47.70
N ARG A 17 3.94 15.89 -47.10
CA ARG A 17 2.59 15.47 -47.48
C ARG A 17 1.62 16.64 -47.34
N THR A 18 1.24 17.26 -48.46
CA THR A 18 0.08 18.15 -48.54
C THR A 18 -1.17 17.35 -48.19
N ARG A 19 -1.82 17.66 -47.06
CA ARG A 19 -3.07 17.02 -46.64
C ARG A 19 -4.18 17.42 -47.61
N ASN A 20 -4.77 16.44 -48.30
CA ASN A 20 -5.99 16.65 -49.08
C ASN A 20 -7.09 17.24 -48.17
N PRO A 21 -7.86 18.25 -48.64
CA PRO A 21 -8.93 18.86 -47.85
C PRO A 21 -10.01 17.81 -47.56
N LYS A 22 -10.41 17.69 -46.30
CA LYS A 22 -11.51 16.81 -45.88
C LYS A 22 -12.80 17.25 -46.58
N VAL A 23 -13.34 16.40 -47.45
CA VAL A 23 -14.65 16.64 -48.09
C VAL A 23 -15.73 16.32 -47.06
N TYR A 24 -16.45 17.34 -46.63
CA TYR A 24 -17.55 17.22 -45.67
C TYR A 24 -18.88 17.17 -46.41
N SER A 25 -19.86 16.40 -45.89
CA SER A 25 -21.23 16.49 -46.40
C SER A 25 -21.78 17.93 -46.25
N PRO A 26 -22.70 18.38 -47.12
CA PRO A 26 -23.15 19.79 -47.14
C PRO A 26 -23.66 20.30 -45.77
N ARG A 27 -24.36 19.45 -45.01
CA ARG A 27 -24.83 19.77 -43.65
C ARG A 27 -23.66 19.97 -42.68
N THR A 28 -22.63 19.13 -42.78
CA THR A 28 -21.44 19.16 -41.93
C THR A 28 -20.54 20.35 -42.26
N ALA A 29 -20.38 20.67 -43.55
CA ALA A 29 -19.67 21.85 -44.03
C ALA A 29 -20.30 23.16 -43.49
N LYS A 30 -21.63 23.26 -43.55
CA LYS A 30 -22.38 24.42 -43.03
C LYS A 30 -22.21 24.59 -41.51
N ARG A 31 -22.22 23.48 -40.76
CA ARG A 31 -21.94 23.47 -39.30
C ARG A 31 -20.51 23.89 -39.00
N PHE A 32 -19.53 23.35 -39.74
CA PHE A 32 -18.12 23.69 -39.58
C PHE A 32 -17.85 25.17 -39.84
N LEU A 33 -18.42 25.73 -40.90
CA LEU A 33 -18.33 27.16 -41.22
C LEU A 33 -18.93 28.02 -40.10
N LYS A 34 -20.10 27.65 -39.57
CA LYS A 34 -20.74 28.33 -38.43
C LYS A 34 -19.83 28.34 -37.18
N TYR A 35 -19.20 27.22 -36.86
CA TYR A 35 -18.27 27.14 -35.72
C TYR A 35 -16.97 27.91 -35.97
N LYS A 36 -16.43 27.90 -37.19
CA LYS A 36 -15.24 28.67 -37.59
C LYS A 36 -15.49 30.18 -37.46
N LEU A 37 -16.64 30.65 -37.90
CA LEU A 37 -17.06 32.05 -37.75
C LEU A 37 -17.23 32.46 -36.27
N LYS A 38 -17.86 31.61 -35.45
CA LYS A 38 -17.95 31.84 -33.99
C LYS A 38 -16.59 31.91 -33.32
N SER A 39 -15.67 31.00 -33.67
CA SER A 39 -14.29 30.97 -33.14
C SER A 39 -13.51 32.23 -33.53
N ASN A 40 -13.62 32.67 -34.78
CA ASN A 40 -12.98 33.89 -35.26
C ASN A 40 -13.55 35.14 -34.58
N ALA A 41 -14.88 35.23 -34.39
CA ALA A 41 -15.50 36.32 -33.65
C ALA A 41 -15.03 36.39 -32.18
N LEU A 42 -14.86 35.24 -31.53
CA LEU A 42 -14.28 35.14 -30.17
C LEU A 42 -12.81 35.57 -30.13
N ARG A 43 -12.00 35.16 -31.12
CA ARG A 43 -10.61 35.61 -31.27
C ARG A 43 -10.53 37.13 -31.46
N CYS A 44 -11.38 37.71 -32.30
CA CYS A 44 -11.43 39.17 -32.49
C CYS A 44 -11.87 39.91 -31.21
N LYS A 45 -12.83 39.37 -30.44
CA LYS A 45 -13.21 39.93 -29.13
C LYS A 45 -12.06 39.88 -28.11
N LEU A 46 -11.31 38.78 -28.07
CA LEU A 46 -10.11 38.66 -27.22
C LEU A 46 -8.99 39.61 -27.65
N PHE A 47 -8.80 39.80 -28.96
CA PHE A 47 -7.80 40.72 -29.50
C PHE A 47 -8.15 42.18 -29.22
N ARG A 48 -9.43 42.56 -29.36
CA ARG A 48 -9.95 43.90 -28.97
C ARG A 48 -9.81 44.15 -27.47
N ARG A 49 -10.04 43.13 -26.62
CA ARG A 49 -9.77 43.22 -25.16
C ARG A 49 -8.29 43.32 -24.80
N ARG A 50 -7.37 42.89 -25.68
CA ARG A 50 -5.92 43.07 -25.49
C ARG A 50 -5.43 44.43 -25.98
N LYS A 51 -6.04 45.00 -27.02
CA LYS A 51 -5.69 46.32 -27.58
C LYS A 51 -6.32 47.51 -26.85
N ASN A 52 -7.44 47.32 -26.17
CA ASN A 52 -7.94 48.28 -25.17
C ASN A 52 -7.51 47.79 -23.78
N PRO A 53 -6.32 48.13 -23.28
CA PRO A 53 -6.16 48.16 -21.83
C PRO A 53 -7.19 49.16 -21.34
N VAL A 54 -8.17 48.71 -20.56
CA VAL A 54 -8.99 49.65 -19.80
C VAL A 54 -7.98 50.49 -19.01
N CYS A 55 -7.89 51.78 -19.31
CA CYS A 55 -7.22 52.73 -18.46
C CYS A 55 -7.96 52.71 -17.12
N ILE A 56 -7.51 51.88 -16.18
CA ILE A 56 -7.87 52.00 -14.77
C ILE A 56 -6.97 53.10 -14.21
N CYS A 57 -7.11 54.31 -14.74
CA CYS A 57 -6.65 55.52 -14.08
C CYS A 57 -7.75 55.88 -13.06
N GLY A 58 -7.51 55.53 -11.80
CA GLY A 58 -8.38 55.89 -10.70
C GLY A 58 -8.08 55.04 -9.48
N ASN A 59 -7.13 55.50 -8.64
CA ASN A 59 -6.83 55.16 -7.22
C ASN A 59 -6.85 53.70 -6.72
N LYS A 60 -7.29 52.72 -7.50
CA LYS A 60 -7.41 51.30 -7.15
C LYS A 60 -6.12 50.53 -7.45
N GLY A 61 -5.32 50.98 -8.41
CA GLY A 61 -4.03 50.36 -8.76
C GLY A 61 -3.02 50.39 -7.61
N ASP A 62 -2.89 51.52 -6.93
CA ASP A 62 -1.94 51.72 -5.82
C ASP A 62 -2.38 51.05 -4.51
N ALA A 63 -3.70 50.96 -4.27
CA ALA A 63 -4.23 50.20 -3.13
C ALA A 63 -4.04 48.68 -3.33
N ILE A 64 -4.23 48.18 -4.56
CA ILE A 64 -4.01 46.78 -4.92
C ILE A 64 -2.52 46.41 -4.86
N SER A 65 -1.61 47.30 -5.29
CA SER A 65 -0.16 47.08 -5.20
C SER A 65 0.33 47.08 -3.74
N LYS A 66 -0.11 48.05 -2.92
CA LYS A 66 0.19 48.10 -1.47
C LYS A 66 -0.35 46.89 -0.71
N ASN A 67 -1.57 46.43 -1.02
CA ASN A 67 -2.13 45.22 -0.40
C ASN A 67 -1.37 43.95 -0.80
N ARG A 68 -0.87 43.85 -2.03
CA ARG A 68 -0.04 42.70 -2.45
C ARG A 68 1.29 42.64 -1.69
N ILE A 69 1.92 43.79 -1.42
CA ILE A 69 3.17 43.87 -0.65
C ILE A 69 2.92 43.46 0.81
N LYS A 70 1.82 43.93 1.43
CA LYS A 70 1.41 43.51 2.79
C LYS A 70 1.14 42.00 2.89
N VAL A 71 0.42 41.43 1.91
CA VAL A 71 0.13 39.99 1.86
C VAL A 71 1.40 39.16 1.69
N ALA A 72 2.35 39.62 0.87
CA ALA A 72 3.63 38.93 0.69
C ALA A 72 4.45 38.91 1.99
N ARG A 73 4.47 40.02 2.73
CA ARG A 73 5.12 40.11 4.04
C ARG A 73 4.48 39.17 5.06
N LEU A 74 3.15 39.17 5.14
CA LEU A 74 2.38 38.29 6.03
C LEU A 74 2.60 36.80 5.73
N ILE A 75 2.69 36.43 4.45
CA ILE A 75 3.03 35.07 4.04
C ILE A 75 4.42 34.71 4.59
N ASN A 76 5.41 35.58 4.44
CA ASN A 76 6.77 35.27 4.90
C ASN A 76 6.86 35.15 6.42
N GLU A 77 6.20 36.05 7.16
CA GLU A 77 6.15 36.02 8.63
C GLU A 77 5.39 34.78 9.15
N SER A 78 4.32 34.35 8.45
CA SER A 78 3.52 33.18 8.86
C SER A 78 4.27 31.85 8.80
N LYS A 79 5.37 31.77 8.05
CA LYS A 79 6.18 30.56 7.93
C LYS A 79 6.81 30.13 9.25
N ASN A 80 7.06 31.08 10.16
CA ASN A 80 7.68 30.79 11.46
C ASN A 80 6.67 30.26 12.49
N PHE A 81 5.37 30.47 12.27
CA PHE A 81 4.31 30.15 13.24
C PHE A 81 3.43 28.97 12.81
N LEU A 82 3.43 28.61 11.53
CA LEU A 82 2.58 27.56 10.96
C LEU A 82 3.39 26.33 10.57
N SER A 83 2.80 25.15 10.68
CA SER A 83 3.35 23.94 10.07
C SER A 83 3.46 24.10 8.55
N GLU A 84 4.29 23.29 7.88
CA GLU A 84 4.48 23.38 6.43
C GLU A 84 3.15 23.24 5.68
N GLU A 85 2.30 22.29 6.05
CA GLU A 85 1.00 22.05 5.44
C GLU A 85 0.01 23.20 5.69
N ALA A 86 -0.03 23.68 6.94
CA ALA A 86 -0.88 24.80 7.31
C ALA A 86 -0.45 26.08 6.59
N HIS A 87 0.85 26.29 6.44
CA HIS A 87 1.44 27.41 5.71
C HIS A 87 1.12 27.35 4.22
N ILE A 88 1.17 26.16 3.60
CA ILE A 88 0.76 25.95 2.20
C ILE A 88 -0.71 26.32 2.01
N LEU A 89 -1.60 25.83 2.88
CA LEU A 89 -3.01 26.15 2.84
C LEU A 89 -3.24 27.66 3.01
N PHE A 90 -2.65 28.26 4.05
CA PHE A 90 -2.79 29.67 4.38
C PHE A 90 -2.34 30.58 3.24
N THR A 91 -1.14 30.31 2.71
CA THR A 91 -0.59 31.01 1.54
C THR A 91 -1.51 30.88 0.33
N HIS A 92 -2.09 29.70 0.12
CA HIS A 92 -3.04 29.49 -0.97
C HIS A 92 -4.33 30.29 -0.77
N GLN A 93 -4.92 30.26 0.43
CA GLN A 93 -6.17 30.99 0.71
C GLN A 93 -6.00 32.49 0.54
N LEU A 94 -4.91 33.08 1.06
CA LEU A 94 -4.62 34.51 0.90
C LEU A 94 -4.41 34.92 -0.57
N LYS A 95 -3.64 34.12 -1.32
CA LYS A 95 -3.42 34.38 -2.76
C LYS A 95 -4.69 34.19 -3.59
N SER A 96 -5.59 33.32 -3.15
CA SER A 96 -6.84 33.00 -3.84
C SER A 96 -7.97 33.97 -3.49
N PHE A 97 -7.94 34.60 -2.31
CA PHE A 97 -8.94 35.59 -1.87
C PHE A 97 -9.10 36.76 -2.85
N PHE A 98 -7.98 37.23 -3.43
CA PHE A 98 -7.97 38.32 -4.41
C PHE A 98 -8.21 37.85 -5.86
N LYS A 99 -8.48 36.56 -6.08
CA LYS A 99 -8.63 35.98 -7.43
C LYS A 99 -10.05 35.51 -7.66
N ASN A 100 -10.49 35.65 -8.91
CA ASN A 100 -11.75 35.06 -9.34
C ASN A 100 -11.65 33.52 -9.37
N LYS A 101 -12.74 32.83 -9.02
CA LYS A 101 -12.89 31.36 -8.98
C LYS A 101 -12.42 30.66 -10.26
N TYR A 102 -12.57 31.29 -11.43
CA TYR A 102 -12.18 30.74 -12.72
C TYR A 102 -10.69 30.85 -13.07
N ASN A 103 -9.92 31.64 -12.31
CA ASN A 103 -8.49 31.89 -12.55
C ASN A 103 -7.58 31.31 -11.44
N MET A 104 -8.10 30.36 -10.67
CA MET A 104 -7.34 29.71 -9.61
C MET A 104 -6.34 28.69 -10.19
N ARG A 105 -5.09 28.79 -9.75
CA ARG A 105 -4.02 27.84 -10.07
C ARG A 105 -3.50 27.25 -8.76
N TYR A 106 -3.37 25.93 -8.72
CA TYR A 106 -2.92 25.19 -7.55
C TYR A 106 -1.48 24.74 -7.76
N THR A 107 -0.63 24.98 -6.76
CA THR A 107 0.74 24.44 -6.71
C THR A 107 0.69 22.94 -6.46
N ASP A 108 1.75 22.21 -6.82
CA ASP A 108 1.78 20.76 -6.62
C ASP A 108 1.81 20.37 -5.14
N ALA A 109 2.43 21.18 -4.28
CA ALA A 109 2.33 21.03 -2.82
C ALA A 109 0.87 21.11 -2.33
N MET A 110 0.10 22.09 -2.82
CA MET A 110 -1.32 22.23 -2.48
C MET A 110 -2.14 21.05 -3.03
N LYS A 111 -1.86 20.59 -4.25
CA LYS A 111 -2.55 19.42 -4.82
C LYS A 111 -2.25 18.14 -4.01
N ARG A 112 -1.01 17.95 -3.55
CA ARG A 112 -0.63 16.83 -2.66
C ARG A 112 -1.39 16.88 -1.35
N LEU A 113 -1.44 18.04 -0.69
CA LEU A 113 -2.18 18.24 0.56
C LEU A 113 -3.68 17.95 0.38
N CYS A 114 -4.29 18.52 -0.65
CA CYS A 114 -5.69 18.28 -0.96
C CYS A 114 -5.96 16.82 -1.35
N LEU A 115 -5.00 16.16 -2.01
CA LEU A 115 -5.11 14.76 -2.34
C LEU A 115 -5.11 13.88 -1.09
N MET A 116 -4.23 14.17 -0.13
CA MET A 116 -4.18 13.50 1.17
C MET A 116 -5.53 13.63 1.88
N TRP A 117 -6.07 14.85 2.02
CA TRP A 117 -7.38 15.06 2.65
C TRP A 117 -8.52 14.37 1.91
N TYR A 118 -8.48 14.36 0.58
CA TYR A 118 -9.48 13.68 -0.23
C TYR A 118 -9.48 12.16 0.01
N TYR A 119 -8.30 11.55 0.14
CA TYR A 119 -8.18 10.12 0.45
C TYR A 119 -8.55 9.79 1.90
N SER A 120 -8.27 10.69 2.85
CA SER A 120 -8.71 10.52 4.24
C SER A 120 -10.23 10.56 4.36
N SER A 121 -10.89 11.53 3.70
CA SER A 121 -12.35 11.60 3.68
C SER A 121 -12.87 12.41 2.47
N PRO A 122 -13.41 11.75 1.43
CA PRO A 122 -13.99 12.44 0.29
C PRO A 122 -15.18 13.33 0.67
N LYS A 123 -15.97 12.91 1.68
CA LYS A 123 -17.10 13.70 2.20
C LYS A 123 -16.60 14.91 2.99
N GLY A 124 -15.63 14.72 3.89
CA GLY A 124 -15.00 15.81 4.63
C GLY A 124 -14.36 16.84 3.71
N TYR A 125 -13.66 16.38 2.67
CA TYR A 125 -13.07 17.24 1.66
C TYR A 125 -14.13 18.09 0.92
N LYS A 126 -15.27 17.50 0.55
CA LYS A 126 -16.38 18.24 -0.07
C LYS A 126 -16.99 19.29 0.87
N ASN A 127 -17.05 19.02 2.17
CA ASN A 127 -17.52 19.99 3.16
C ASN A 127 -16.52 21.15 3.30
N LEU A 128 -15.22 20.85 3.41
CA LEU A 128 -14.16 21.87 3.46
C LEU A 128 -14.12 22.75 2.20
N MET A 129 -14.44 22.20 1.03
CA MET A 129 -14.56 22.96 -0.20
C MET A 129 -15.67 24.04 -0.19
N GLN A 130 -16.64 23.96 0.71
CA GLN A 130 -17.70 24.97 0.81
C GLN A 130 -17.17 26.25 1.46
N THR A 131 -16.19 26.14 2.35
CA THR A 131 -15.59 27.25 3.09
C THR A 131 -14.24 27.68 2.56
N LEU A 132 -13.44 26.73 2.03
CA LEU A 132 -12.08 26.95 1.55
C LEU A 132 -11.99 26.88 0.03
N ASN A 133 -11.11 27.70 -0.55
CA ASN A 133 -10.78 27.65 -1.97
C ASN A 133 -9.86 26.45 -2.26
N LEU A 134 -10.45 25.27 -2.50
CA LEU A 134 -9.72 24.02 -2.75
C LEU A 134 -9.98 23.48 -4.18
N PRO A 135 -9.05 22.67 -4.73
CA PRO A 135 -9.24 21.98 -6.00
C PRO A 135 -10.52 21.15 -6.00
N THR A 136 -11.25 21.15 -7.12
CA THR A 136 -12.38 20.24 -7.26
C THR A 136 -11.92 18.78 -7.34
N PRO A 137 -12.75 17.78 -6.94
CA PRO A 137 -12.40 16.37 -7.07
C PRO A 137 -12.09 15.97 -8.52
N ARG A 138 -12.68 16.66 -9.50
CA ARG A 138 -12.33 16.49 -10.93
C ARG A 138 -10.90 16.94 -11.23
N THR A 139 -10.46 18.03 -10.62
CA THR A 139 -9.09 18.54 -10.78
C THR A 139 -8.08 17.59 -10.15
N ILE A 140 -8.40 17.06 -8.96
CA ILE A 140 -7.58 16.04 -8.28
C ILE A 140 -7.47 14.78 -9.16
N ARG A 141 -8.60 14.24 -9.63
CA ARG A 141 -8.62 13.06 -10.52
C ARG A 141 -7.84 13.26 -11.81
N ARG A 142 -7.96 14.43 -12.45
CA ARG A 142 -7.17 14.77 -13.65
C ARG A 142 -5.67 14.88 -13.35
N TRP A 143 -5.30 15.30 -12.14
CA TRP A 143 -3.90 15.34 -11.75
C TRP A 143 -3.37 13.93 -11.46
N GLN A 144 -4.19 13.07 -10.84
CA GLN A 144 -3.87 11.66 -10.62
C GLN A 144 -3.74 10.86 -11.91
N SER A 145 -4.52 11.19 -12.96
CA SER A 145 -4.46 10.46 -14.24
C SER A 145 -3.10 10.55 -14.95
N CYS A 146 -2.21 11.44 -14.49
CA CYS A 146 -0.82 11.47 -14.94
C CYS A 146 -0.02 10.23 -14.49
N ILE A 147 -0.44 9.55 -13.43
CA ILE A 147 0.21 8.35 -12.91
C ILE A 147 -0.36 7.15 -13.65
N GLN A 148 0.46 6.51 -14.48
CA GLN A 148 0.08 5.27 -15.15
C GLN A 148 0.28 4.09 -14.20
N MET A 149 -0.81 3.35 -13.99
CA MET A 149 -0.84 2.10 -13.25
C MET A 149 -1.31 1.04 -14.24
N ASP A 150 -0.36 0.30 -14.81
CA ASP A 150 -0.63 -0.85 -15.67
C ASP A 150 -0.23 -2.13 -14.92
N PRO A 151 -0.81 -3.30 -15.27
CA PRO A 151 -0.44 -4.58 -14.68
C PRO A 151 1.06 -4.89 -14.84
N GLY A 152 1.60 -5.62 -13.87
CA GLY A 152 3.03 -5.87 -13.73
C GLY A 152 3.67 -5.04 -12.61
N ILE A 153 5.00 -5.00 -12.63
CA ILE A 153 5.79 -4.24 -11.65
C ILE A 153 5.80 -2.77 -12.07
N ASN A 154 5.48 -1.87 -11.15
CA ASN A 154 5.44 -0.44 -11.44
C ASN A 154 6.84 0.19 -11.33
N SER A 155 7.39 0.62 -12.48
CA SER A 155 8.72 1.24 -12.56
C SER A 155 8.82 2.57 -11.80
N HIS A 156 7.77 3.40 -11.79
CA HIS A 156 7.77 4.67 -11.07
C HIS A 156 7.83 4.47 -9.54
N ILE A 157 7.17 3.42 -9.04
CA ILE A 157 7.22 3.05 -7.64
C ILE A 157 8.63 2.55 -7.29
N LEU A 158 9.21 1.68 -8.11
CA LEU A 158 10.58 1.20 -7.91
C LEU A 158 11.61 2.33 -7.90
N GLU A 159 11.50 3.27 -8.83
CA GLU A 159 12.40 4.43 -8.88
C GLU A 159 12.27 5.30 -7.64
N SER A 160 11.03 5.53 -7.17
CA SER A 160 10.77 6.29 -5.95
C SER A 160 11.35 5.59 -4.71
N ILE A 161 11.20 4.27 -4.62
CA ILE A 161 11.81 3.44 -3.57
C ILE A 161 13.33 3.57 -3.63
N LYS A 162 13.92 3.40 -4.82
CA LYS A 162 15.37 3.47 -5.01
C LYS A 162 15.94 4.82 -4.54
N LEU A 163 15.29 5.92 -4.92
CA LEU A 163 15.69 7.26 -4.50
C LEU A 163 15.59 7.44 -2.98
N TYR A 164 14.50 6.95 -2.38
CA TYR A 164 14.28 7.06 -0.93
C TYR A 164 15.29 6.23 -0.13
N PHE A 165 15.56 4.99 -0.54
CA PHE A 165 16.44 4.09 0.21
C PHE A 165 17.93 4.28 -0.06
N LYS A 166 18.30 5.04 -1.11
CA LYS A 166 19.69 5.39 -1.41
C LYS A 166 20.38 6.18 -0.29
N GLN A 167 19.60 6.93 0.50
CA GLN A 167 20.11 7.72 1.62
C GLN A 167 20.59 6.88 2.80
N PHE A 168 20.03 5.67 2.98
CA PHE A 168 20.41 4.78 4.07
C PHE A 168 21.69 4.02 3.68
N GLN A 169 22.79 4.24 4.39
CA GLN A 169 24.09 3.57 4.15
C GLN A 169 24.76 3.24 5.48
N GLY A 170 25.74 2.31 5.46
CA GLY A 170 26.45 1.89 6.66
C GLY A 170 25.52 1.26 7.70
N ARG A 171 25.49 1.80 8.93
CA ARG A 171 24.68 1.25 10.03
C ARG A 171 23.18 1.24 9.75
N GLU A 172 22.69 2.09 8.85
CA GLU A 172 21.27 2.16 8.50
C GLU A 172 20.84 1.16 7.42
N GLU A 173 21.75 0.34 6.89
CA GLU A 173 21.40 -0.67 5.88
C GLU A 173 20.39 -1.69 6.37
N GLN A 174 20.33 -1.94 7.68
CA GLN A 174 19.30 -2.79 8.29
C GLN A 174 17.87 -2.30 8.00
N ARG A 175 17.67 -0.99 7.73
CA ARG A 175 16.38 -0.42 7.33
C ARG A 175 15.92 -0.86 5.93
N LYS A 176 16.82 -1.40 5.11
CA LYS A 176 16.55 -1.95 3.77
C LYS A 176 16.05 -3.40 3.80
N LEU A 177 16.06 -4.05 4.97
CA LEU A 177 15.56 -5.42 5.13
C LEU A 177 14.03 -5.44 4.98
N ILE A 178 13.55 -6.27 4.05
CA ILE A 178 12.14 -6.38 3.71
C ILE A 178 11.64 -7.82 3.65
N THR A 179 10.34 -7.93 3.82
CA THR A 179 9.53 -9.11 3.55
C THR A 179 8.67 -8.84 2.32
N LEU A 180 8.65 -9.79 1.40
CA LEU A 180 7.76 -9.76 0.25
C LEU A 180 6.53 -10.62 0.56
N ILE A 181 5.37 -10.01 0.45
CA ILE A 181 4.07 -10.60 0.76
C ILE A 181 3.28 -10.65 -0.55
N PHE A 182 2.71 -11.80 -0.88
CA PHE A 182 1.87 -11.93 -2.06
C PHE A 182 0.62 -12.74 -1.77
N ASP A 183 -0.50 -12.32 -2.36
CA ASP A 183 -1.80 -12.96 -2.19
C ASP A 183 -2.68 -12.77 -3.43
N GLU A 184 -3.61 -13.69 -3.63
CA GLU A 184 -4.60 -13.67 -4.72
C GLU A 184 -5.93 -13.09 -4.23
N ILE A 185 -6.43 -12.09 -4.95
CA ILE A 185 -7.70 -11.42 -4.66
C ILE A 185 -8.72 -11.83 -5.70
N SER A 186 -9.89 -12.31 -5.26
CA SER A 186 -11.04 -12.60 -6.14
C SER A 186 -11.63 -11.29 -6.68
N LEU A 187 -11.84 -11.24 -8.00
CA LEU A 187 -12.40 -10.09 -8.70
C LEU A 187 -13.81 -10.39 -9.19
N LYS A 188 -14.60 -9.33 -9.33
CA LYS A 188 -15.86 -9.40 -10.07
C LYS A 188 -15.56 -9.37 -11.57
N GLU A 189 -15.97 -10.42 -12.27
CA GLU A 189 -15.77 -10.54 -13.72
C GLU A 189 -16.62 -9.52 -14.49
N GLU A 190 -16.01 -8.41 -14.91
CA GLU A 190 -16.70 -7.35 -15.66
C GLU A 190 -15.75 -6.70 -16.66
N ILE A 191 -16.22 -6.52 -17.90
CA ILE A 191 -15.42 -5.94 -18.98
C ILE A 191 -15.87 -4.50 -19.21
N HIS A 192 -14.91 -3.57 -19.23
CA HIS A 192 -15.15 -2.14 -19.44
C HIS A 192 -14.27 -1.61 -20.56
N TYR A 193 -14.78 -0.74 -21.41
CA TYR A 193 -13.94 -0.04 -22.40
C TYR A 193 -13.53 1.34 -21.87
N ASP A 194 -12.24 1.55 -21.68
CA ASP A 194 -11.68 2.86 -21.33
C ASP A 194 -11.32 3.62 -22.61
N ALA A 195 -12.23 4.50 -23.02
CA ALA A 195 -12.06 5.36 -24.20
C ALA A 195 -10.87 6.33 -24.11
N SER A 196 -10.37 6.62 -22.90
CA SER A 196 -9.24 7.53 -22.73
C SER A 196 -7.90 6.87 -23.04
N LYS A 197 -7.78 5.57 -22.77
CA LYS A 197 -6.60 4.74 -23.02
C LYS A 197 -6.73 3.88 -24.27
N ASP A 198 -7.93 3.82 -24.85
CA ASP A 198 -8.28 2.88 -25.92
C ASP A 198 -7.96 1.42 -25.53
N LYS A 199 -8.36 1.05 -24.30
CA LYS A 199 -8.06 -0.26 -23.71
C LYS A 199 -9.33 -0.90 -23.15
N ILE A 200 -9.45 -2.21 -23.34
CA ILE A 200 -10.48 -3.04 -22.71
C ILE A 200 -9.96 -3.45 -21.31
N ILE A 201 -10.67 -3.09 -20.24
CA ILE A 201 -10.35 -3.44 -18.86
C ILE A 201 -11.19 -4.66 -18.46
N GLY A 202 -10.65 -5.52 -17.59
CA GLY A 202 -11.34 -6.71 -17.09
C GLY A 202 -10.95 -8.01 -17.80
N VAL A 203 -9.89 -7.97 -18.61
CA VAL A 203 -9.29 -9.14 -19.24
C VAL A 203 -8.03 -9.58 -18.51
N VAL A 204 -7.62 -10.83 -18.72
CA VAL A 204 -6.34 -11.36 -18.23
C VAL A 204 -5.19 -10.55 -18.80
N ASP A 205 -4.38 -9.99 -17.92
CA ASP A 205 -3.28 -9.08 -18.25
C ASP A 205 -2.18 -9.24 -17.20
N THR A 206 -1.10 -9.90 -17.61
CA THR A 206 0.09 -10.16 -16.78
C THR A 206 1.17 -9.09 -16.98
N GLY A 207 0.89 -8.02 -17.73
CA GLY A 207 1.86 -7.00 -18.14
C GLY A 207 2.78 -7.45 -19.29
N LYS A 208 3.04 -8.75 -19.43
CA LYS A 208 3.76 -9.34 -20.59
C LYS A 208 2.78 -9.90 -21.63
N ILE A 209 1.80 -10.67 -21.15
CA ILE A 209 0.82 -11.36 -21.97
C ILE A 209 -0.56 -10.88 -21.59
N ARG A 210 -1.37 -10.61 -22.61
CA ARG A 210 -2.74 -10.17 -22.50
C ARG A 210 -3.61 -11.02 -23.38
N THR A 211 -4.62 -11.66 -22.80
CA THR A 211 -5.57 -12.51 -23.55
C THR A 211 -6.96 -11.88 -23.56
N ASN A 212 -7.88 -12.44 -24.34
CA ASN A 212 -9.26 -11.98 -24.41
C ASN A 212 -10.15 -12.60 -23.32
N ASP A 213 -9.57 -13.43 -22.45
CA ASP A 213 -10.29 -14.08 -21.37
C ASP A 213 -10.56 -13.09 -20.24
N LYS A 214 -11.66 -13.31 -19.51
CA LYS A 214 -12.01 -12.48 -18.36
C LYS A 214 -11.05 -12.74 -17.20
N ALA A 215 -10.61 -11.66 -16.54
CA ALA A 215 -9.87 -11.77 -15.30
C ALA A 215 -10.82 -12.14 -14.15
N LYS A 216 -10.48 -13.21 -13.42
CA LYS A 216 -11.22 -13.70 -12.25
C LYS A 216 -10.53 -13.38 -10.94
N THR A 217 -9.21 -13.32 -10.97
CA THR A 217 -8.38 -13.06 -9.80
C THR A 217 -7.31 -12.02 -10.13
N ALA A 218 -6.78 -11.37 -9.10
CA ALA A 218 -5.59 -10.55 -9.20
C ALA A 218 -4.55 -11.02 -8.18
N LEU A 219 -3.36 -11.35 -8.66
CA LEU A 219 -2.20 -11.55 -7.79
C LEU A 219 -1.62 -10.19 -7.45
N VAL A 220 -1.43 -9.89 -6.17
CA VAL A 220 -0.82 -8.64 -5.71
C VAL A 220 0.45 -8.96 -4.95
N CYS A 221 1.54 -8.23 -5.27
CA CYS A 221 2.81 -8.34 -4.57
C CYS A 221 3.11 -7.04 -3.83
N MET A 222 3.29 -7.15 -2.53
CA MET A 222 3.59 -6.06 -1.61
C MET A 222 4.93 -6.30 -0.91
N ILE A 223 5.67 -5.24 -0.66
CA ILE A 223 6.83 -5.26 0.22
C ILE A 223 6.50 -4.60 1.55
N LYS A 224 7.07 -5.14 2.62
CA LYS A 224 6.94 -4.67 3.99
C LYS A 224 8.34 -4.58 4.60
N GLY A 225 8.70 -3.44 5.19
CA GLY A 225 9.95 -3.33 5.92
C GLY A 225 9.91 -4.09 7.25
N ILE A 226 11.01 -4.78 7.54
CA ILE A 226 11.18 -5.58 8.77
C ILE A 226 11.56 -4.64 9.93
N VAL A 227 12.64 -3.87 9.73
CA VAL A 227 13.14 -2.91 10.74
C VAL A 227 12.43 -1.57 10.59
N TYR A 228 12.40 -1.04 9.37
CA TYR A 228 11.72 0.23 9.09
C TYR A 228 10.25 0.00 8.78
N ASN A 229 9.35 0.71 9.47
CA ASN A 229 7.92 0.52 9.29
C ASN A 229 7.40 1.21 8.01
N PHE A 230 7.51 0.52 6.87
CA PHE A 230 6.91 0.94 5.62
C PHE A 230 6.23 -0.23 4.92
N LYS A 231 5.30 0.06 4.01
CA LYS A 231 4.68 -0.92 3.11
C LYS A 231 4.40 -0.30 1.76
N CYS A 232 4.59 -1.06 0.70
CA CYS A 232 4.36 -0.57 -0.66
C CYS A 232 3.96 -1.73 -1.58
N VAL A 233 2.99 -1.52 -2.46
CA VAL A 233 2.65 -2.49 -3.50
C VAL A 233 3.63 -2.33 -4.65
N LEU A 234 4.36 -3.40 -4.98
CA LEU A 234 5.30 -3.41 -6.12
C LEU A 234 4.57 -3.54 -7.45
N GLY A 235 3.54 -4.39 -7.48
CA GLY A 235 2.84 -4.73 -8.71
C GLY A 235 1.62 -5.60 -8.49
N TYR A 236 0.84 -5.75 -9.54
CA TYR A 236 -0.34 -6.60 -9.59
C TYR A 236 -0.50 -7.24 -10.98
N TRP A 237 -1.10 -8.42 -11.04
CA TRP A 237 -1.32 -9.18 -12.28
C TRP A 237 -2.76 -9.68 -12.34
N PHE A 238 -3.43 -9.50 -13.47
CA PHE A 238 -4.80 -9.99 -13.67
C PHE A 238 -4.78 -11.37 -14.30
N LEU A 239 -5.44 -12.33 -13.65
CA LEU A 239 -5.36 -13.75 -13.99
C LEU A 239 -6.75 -14.32 -14.28
N GLY A 240 -6.81 -15.34 -15.15
CA GLY A 240 -8.06 -16.00 -15.57
C GLY A 240 -8.59 -17.03 -14.57
N GLY A 241 -7.88 -17.26 -13.47
CA GLY A 241 -8.15 -18.27 -12.46
C GLY A 241 -6.96 -18.42 -11.50
N GLN A 242 -6.89 -19.54 -10.78
CA GLN A 242 -5.73 -19.84 -9.94
C GLN A 242 -4.48 -19.98 -10.81
N GLU A 243 -3.41 -19.29 -10.42
CA GLU A 243 -2.18 -19.30 -11.20
C GLU A 243 -1.44 -20.64 -11.07
N THR A 244 -0.71 -21.02 -12.11
CA THR A 244 0.13 -22.21 -12.04
C THR A 244 1.40 -21.92 -11.23
N SER A 245 1.87 -22.88 -10.42
CA SER A 245 3.08 -22.70 -9.61
C SER A 245 4.35 -22.29 -10.40
N PRO A 246 4.60 -22.69 -11.68
CA PRO A 246 5.73 -22.16 -12.46
C PRO A 246 5.61 -20.65 -12.73
N ASN A 247 4.46 -20.17 -13.19
CA ASN A 247 4.25 -18.76 -13.52
C ASN A 247 4.31 -17.90 -12.25
N MET A 248 3.73 -18.39 -11.16
CA MET A 248 3.80 -17.71 -9.87
C MET A 248 5.24 -17.61 -9.36
N LYS A 249 6.05 -18.66 -9.53
CA LYS A 249 7.49 -18.60 -9.24
C LYS A 249 8.16 -17.50 -10.06
N GLU A 250 7.92 -17.44 -11.37
CA GLU A 250 8.49 -16.40 -12.23
C GLU A 250 8.11 -14.99 -11.73
N ILE A 251 6.83 -14.75 -11.43
CA ILE A 251 6.34 -13.45 -10.94
C ILE A 251 7.00 -13.07 -9.62
N VAL A 252 7.03 -13.98 -8.64
CA VAL A 252 7.61 -13.72 -7.31
C VAL A 252 9.12 -13.45 -7.42
N MET A 253 9.85 -14.25 -8.19
CA MET A 253 11.29 -14.05 -8.37
C MET A 253 11.60 -12.74 -9.11
N ASN A 254 10.81 -12.38 -10.12
CA ASN A 254 10.93 -11.06 -10.78
C ASN A 254 10.70 -9.91 -9.79
N CYS A 255 9.81 -10.08 -8.80
CA CYS A 255 9.59 -9.08 -7.76
C CYS A 255 10.78 -9.00 -6.77
N VAL A 256 11.39 -10.14 -6.43
CA VAL A 256 12.63 -10.19 -5.64
C VAL A 256 13.75 -9.45 -6.36
N ASP A 257 13.94 -9.73 -7.66
CA ASP A 257 14.93 -9.04 -8.50
C ASP A 257 14.68 -7.54 -8.57
N ALA A 258 13.43 -7.13 -8.78
CA ALA A 258 13.04 -5.74 -8.82
C ALA A 258 13.33 -5.03 -7.49
N ALA A 259 13.01 -5.65 -6.35
CA ALA A 259 13.29 -5.10 -5.03
C ALA A 259 14.81 -5.00 -4.77
N ASN A 260 15.57 -6.04 -5.10
CA ASN A 260 17.03 -6.04 -4.99
C ASN A 260 17.66 -4.94 -5.86
N SER A 261 17.17 -4.74 -7.10
CA SER A 261 17.64 -3.68 -8.00
C SER A 261 17.36 -2.26 -7.51
N ALA A 262 16.36 -2.10 -6.63
CA ALA A 262 16.04 -0.85 -5.95
C ALA A 262 16.92 -0.61 -4.70
N GLY A 263 17.80 -1.55 -4.35
CA GLY A 263 18.68 -1.48 -3.17
C GLY A 263 18.02 -1.98 -1.89
N LEU A 264 16.92 -2.72 -1.98
CA LEU A 264 16.31 -3.41 -0.84
C LEU A 264 16.87 -4.82 -0.70
N ILE A 265 16.75 -5.41 0.49
CA ILE A 265 17.25 -6.76 0.78
C ILE A 265 16.07 -7.63 1.21
N VAL A 266 15.64 -8.54 0.33
CA VAL A 266 14.56 -9.48 0.64
C VAL A 266 15.09 -10.58 1.56
N LYS A 267 14.47 -10.73 2.74
CA LYS A 267 14.78 -11.78 3.71
C LYS A 267 13.68 -12.82 3.86
N ALA A 268 12.44 -12.50 3.51
CA ALA A 268 11.35 -13.47 3.58
C ALA A 268 10.31 -13.29 2.48
N LEU A 269 9.70 -14.42 2.12
CA LEU A 269 8.48 -14.52 1.35
C LEU A 269 7.34 -14.95 2.28
N VAL A 270 6.20 -14.26 2.19
CA VAL A 270 4.99 -14.61 2.94
C VAL A 270 3.82 -14.79 2.00
N CYS A 271 3.08 -15.88 2.16
CA CYS A 271 1.88 -16.18 1.39
C CYS A 271 0.86 -16.99 2.20
N ASP A 272 -0.34 -17.15 1.67
CA ASP A 272 -1.35 -18.05 2.23
C ASP A 272 -1.01 -19.54 1.99
N GLN A 273 -1.89 -20.43 2.43
CA GLN A 273 -1.74 -21.89 2.27
C GLN A 273 -2.44 -22.45 1.02
N GLY A 274 -2.69 -21.65 -0.02
CA GLY A 274 -3.32 -22.10 -1.25
C GLY A 274 -2.52 -23.21 -1.97
N PRO A 275 -3.16 -24.11 -2.74
CA PRO A 275 -2.47 -25.19 -3.44
C PRO A 275 -1.33 -24.72 -4.36
N ALA A 276 -1.51 -23.58 -5.06
CA ALA A 276 -0.48 -22.99 -5.91
C ALA A 276 0.76 -22.56 -5.11
N ASN A 277 0.55 -21.96 -3.93
CA ASN A 277 1.58 -21.50 -2.99
C ASN A 277 2.31 -22.66 -2.33
N GLN A 278 1.62 -23.74 -1.99
CA GLN A 278 2.24 -24.99 -1.55
C GLN A 278 3.11 -25.59 -2.67
N GLY A 279 2.62 -25.62 -3.91
CA GLY A 279 3.40 -26.05 -5.07
C GLY A 279 4.63 -25.18 -5.32
N LEU A 280 4.54 -23.86 -5.07
CA LEU A 280 5.67 -22.94 -5.12
C LEU A 280 6.71 -23.27 -4.04
N ALA A 281 6.30 -23.48 -2.80
CA ALA A 281 7.19 -23.85 -1.69
C ALA A 281 7.96 -25.14 -2.00
N THR A 282 7.27 -26.16 -2.50
CA THR A 282 7.90 -27.43 -2.94
C THR A 282 8.92 -27.20 -4.06
N LYS A 283 8.60 -26.35 -5.05
CA LYS A 283 9.52 -25.99 -6.15
C LYS A 283 10.72 -25.13 -5.73
N LEU A 284 10.65 -24.51 -4.56
CA LEU A 284 11.76 -23.79 -3.94
C LEU A 284 12.57 -24.71 -3.00
N GLY A 285 12.15 -25.98 -2.84
CA GLY A 285 12.82 -26.94 -1.97
C GLY A 285 12.59 -26.69 -0.48
N ILE A 286 11.46 -26.05 -0.14
CA ILE A 286 11.08 -25.79 1.25
C ILE A 286 10.53 -27.06 1.88
N THR A 287 11.03 -27.39 3.06
CA THR A 287 10.57 -28.51 3.89
C THR A 287 10.41 -28.05 5.34
N THR A 288 9.91 -28.94 6.21
CA THR A 288 9.79 -28.67 7.65
C THR A 288 11.13 -28.44 8.34
N VAL A 289 12.21 -29.00 7.78
CA VAL A 289 13.59 -28.84 8.29
C VAL A 289 14.27 -27.65 7.62
N LYS A 290 14.02 -27.46 6.31
CA LYS A 290 14.63 -26.38 5.51
C LYS A 290 13.56 -25.35 5.13
N THR A 291 13.42 -24.33 5.97
CA THR A 291 12.41 -23.25 5.82
C THR A 291 12.88 -22.07 4.98
N TYR A 292 14.02 -22.20 4.31
CA TYR A 292 14.60 -21.15 3.47
C TYR A 292 15.17 -21.72 2.17
N PHE A 293 15.30 -20.86 1.17
CA PHE A 293 16.04 -21.15 -0.05
C PHE A 293 17.10 -20.06 -0.26
N THR A 294 18.13 -20.38 -1.02
CA THR A 294 19.19 -19.42 -1.36
C THR A 294 18.92 -18.87 -2.75
N TYR A 295 18.95 -17.55 -2.89
CA TYR A 295 18.81 -16.85 -4.16
C TYR A 295 19.76 -15.67 -4.21
N GLN A 296 20.57 -15.57 -5.28
CA GLN A 296 21.61 -14.54 -5.45
C GLN A 296 22.50 -14.38 -4.20
N ASN A 297 22.95 -15.49 -3.62
CA ASN A 297 23.76 -15.55 -2.39
C ASN A 297 23.08 -14.98 -1.13
N SER A 298 21.77 -14.69 -1.16
CA SER A 298 20.98 -14.35 0.03
C SER A 298 20.08 -15.51 0.44
N LYS A 299 19.98 -15.77 1.74
CA LYS A 299 18.98 -16.68 2.30
C LYS A 299 17.63 -15.94 2.38
N ILE A 300 16.60 -16.55 1.80
CA ILE A 300 15.23 -16.06 1.83
C ILE A 300 14.35 -17.10 2.53
N TYR A 301 13.75 -16.73 3.65
CA TYR A 301 12.83 -17.57 4.41
C TYR A 301 11.47 -17.63 3.73
N PHE A 302 10.81 -18.78 3.81
CA PHE A 302 9.46 -18.97 3.30
C PHE A 302 8.51 -19.18 4.47
N ILE A 303 7.52 -18.31 4.60
CA ILE A 303 6.62 -18.26 5.76
C ILE A 303 5.18 -18.31 5.26
N TYR A 304 4.36 -19.17 5.87
CA TYR A 304 2.93 -19.13 5.65
C TYR A 304 2.25 -18.14 6.59
N ASP A 305 1.15 -17.55 6.14
CA ASP A 305 0.31 -16.71 6.97
C ASP A 305 -0.15 -17.44 8.24
N VAL A 306 0.31 -16.93 9.39
CA VAL A 306 0.03 -17.49 10.72
C VAL A 306 -1.46 -17.44 11.08
N PRO A 307 -2.19 -16.31 11.01
CA PRO A 307 -3.65 -16.30 11.09
C PRO A 307 -4.37 -17.34 10.23
N HIS A 308 -3.93 -17.59 8.99
CA HIS A 308 -4.55 -18.63 8.15
C HIS A 308 -4.26 -20.04 8.68
N LEU A 309 -3.02 -20.35 9.07
CA LEU A 309 -2.65 -21.61 9.72
C LEU A 309 -3.51 -21.89 10.97
N LEU A 310 -3.69 -20.85 11.76
CA LEU A 310 -4.49 -20.83 12.96
C LEU A 310 -5.97 -21.13 12.67
N LYS A 311 -6.58 -20.43 11.70
CA LYS A 311 -7.95 -20.71 11.24
C LYS A 311 -8.12 -22.16 10.74
N SER A 312 -7.15 -22.68 10.00
CA SER A 312 -7.14 -24.07 9.53
C SER A 312 -7.11 -25.06 10.69
N THR A 313 -6.22 -24.85 11.66
CA THR A 313 -6.08 -25.69 12.86
C THR A 313 -7.37 -25.78 13.65
N ARG A 314 -8.05 -24.65 13.87
CA ARG A 314 -9.35 -24.66 14.55
C ARG A 314 -10.41 -25.36 13.72
N SER A 315 -10.48 -25.08 12.41
CA SER A 315 -11.44 -25.75 11.53
C SER A 315 -11.27 -27.27 11.53
N MET A 316 -10.03 -27.75 11.66
CA MET A 316 -9.73 -29.16 11.89
C MET A 316 -10.21 -29.64 13.25
N LEU A 317 -9.92 -28.92 14.34
CA LEU A 317 -10.35 -29.28 15.70
C LEU A 317 -11.87 -29.33 15.86
N THR A 318 -12.62 -28.48 15.15
CA THR A 318 -14.10 -28.51 15.18
C THR A 318 -14.67 -29.76 14.49
N LYS A 319 -13.99 -30.27 13.45
CA LYS A 319 -14.43 -31.44 12.68
C LYS A 319 -13.88 -32.77 13.20
N TYR A 320 -12.68 -32.74 13.76
CA TYR A 320 -11.91 -33.92 14.13
C TYR A 320 -11.27 -33.75 15.51
N ASN A 321 -10.95 -34.87 16.15
CA ASN A 321 -10.15 -34.86 17.38
C ASN A 321 -8.67 -34.78 17.00
N LEU A 322 -7.91 -33.91 17.67
CA LEU A 322 -6.46 -33.81 17.49
C LEU A 322 -5.77 -34.75 18.48
N LEU A 323 -4.83 -35.56 18.01
CA LEU A 323 -3.98 -36.35 18.88
C LEU A 323 -2.76 -35.53 19.29
N TYR A 324 -2.62 -35.22 20.58
CA TYR A 324 -1.47 -34.51 21.12
C TYR A 324 -0.84 -35.33 22.25
N LYS A 325 0.41 -35.76 22.07
CA LYS A 325 1.17 -36.57 23.06
C LYS A 325 0.37 -37.79 23.57
N GLY A 326 -0.28 -38.52 22.66
CA GLY A 326 -1.09 -39.71 22.99
C GLY A 326 -2.47 -39.42 23.57
N LYS A 327 -2.88 -38.15 23.71
CA LYS A 327 -4.20 -37.75 24.22
C LYS A 327 -5.04 -37.12 23.13
N ALA A 328 -6.32 -37.49 23.08
CA ALA A 328 -7.27 -36.88 22.18
C ALA A 328 -7.74 -35.54 22.74
N VAL A 329 -7.60 -34.49 21.93
CA VAL A 329 -8.15 -33.16 22.17
C VAL A 329 -9.37 -33.00 21.27
N SER A 330 -10.54 -32.81 21.87
CA SER A 330 -11.82 -32.69 21.18
C SER A 330 -12.44 -31.31 21.38
N TRP A 331 -13.14 -30.81 20.36
CA TRP A 331 -13.95 -29.58 20.47
C TRP A 331 -15.02 -29.68 21.58
N SER A 332 -15.47 -30.88 21.91
CA SER A 332 -16.43 -31.14 22.99
C SER A 332 -15.94 -30.66 24.36
N TYR A 333 -14.62 -30.68 24.61
CA TYR A 333 -14.06 -30.16 25.86
C TYR A 333 -14.19 -28.63 25.96
N ILE A 334 -14.11 -27.93 24.83
CA ILE A 334 -14.27 -26.48 24.76
C ILE A 334 -15.74 -26.10 25.00
N ILE A 335 -16.68 -26.83 24.38
CA ILE A 335 -18.13 -26.65 24.62
C ILE A 335 -18.44 -26.84 26.11
N LYS A 336 -17.99 -27.95 26.72
CA LYS A 336 -18.16 -28.23 28.15
C LYS A 336 -17.55 -27.16 29.06
N ALA A 337 -16.46 -26.52 28.64
CA ALA A 337 -15.81 -25.46 29.41
C ALA A 337 -16.59 -24.14 29.36
N VAL A 338 -17.25 -23.84 28.23
CA VAL A 338 -18.05 -22.63 28.03
C VAL A 338 -19.46 -22.77 28.62
N GLU A 339 -20.09 -23.94 28.46
CA GLU A 339 -21.46 -24.20 28.92
C GLU A 339 -21.57 -24.60 30.39
N SER A 340 -20.44 -24.75 31.11
CA SER A 340 -20.48 -25.21 32.50
C SER A 340 -21.21 -24.21 33.41
N ALA A 341 -22.36 -24.62 33.95
CA ALA A 341 -23.22 -23.83 34.83
C ALA A 341 -22.82 -23.89 36.32
N HIS A 342 -21.54 -24.05 36.65
CA HIS A 342 -21.13 -24.24 38.05
C HIS A 342 -21.29 -22.95 38.86
N PRO A 343 -22.01 -22.96 40.01
CA PRO A 343 -22.40 -21.75 40.75
C PRO A 343 -21.26 -20.91 41.35
N VAL A 344 -20.02 -21.42 41.35
CA VAL A 344 -18.83 -20.77 41.97
C VAL A 344 -17.75 -20.48 40.91
N ARG A 345 -18.03 -20.67 39.62
CA ARG A 345 -17.01 -20.49 38.59
C ARG A 345 -16.87 -19.02 38.17
N LEU A 346 -15.70 -18.45 38.47
CA LEU A 346 -15.10 -17.46 37.57
C LEU A 346 -15.06 -18.09 36.17
N ARG A 347 -15.58 -17.40 35.14
CA ARG A 347 -15.44 -17.88 33.75
C ARG A 347 -13.96 -18.08 33.49
N LEU A 348 -13.52 -19.33 33.38
CA LEU A 348 -12.13 -19.68 33.06
C LEU A 348 -11.71 -19.08 31.71
N ILE A 349 -12.70 -18.92 30.82
CA ILE A 349 -12.52 -18.35 29.48
C ILE A 349 -13.58 -17.24 29.28
N PRO A 350 -13.40 -16.05 29.88
CA PRO A 350 -14.43 -15.00 29.87
C PRO A 350 -14.66 -14.39 28.49
N LYS A 351 -13.67 -14.51 27.59
CA LYS A 351 -13.67 -13.95 26.23
C LYS A 351 -14.26 -14.87 25.16
N VAL A 352 -14.58 -16.14 25.50
CA VAL A 352 -15.18 -17.10 24.58
C VAL A 352 -16.63 -17.31 24.99
N GLY A 353 -17.53 -16.69 24.24
CA GLY A 353 -18.98 -16.89 24.38
C GLY A 353 -19.54 -17.94 23.41
N THR A 354 -20.86 -18.10 23.43
CA THR A 354 -21.59 -19.07 22.60
C THR A 354 -21.48 -18.75 21.11
N GLU A 355 -21.24 -17.50 20.75
CA GLU A 355 -20.95 -17.04 19.38
C GLU A 355 -19.64 -17.62 18.81
N HIS A 356 -18.69 -17.99 19.67
CA HIS A 356 -17.45 -18.65 19.27
C HIS A 356 -17.60 -20.17 19.10
N LEU A 357 -18.70 -20.76 19.57
CA LEU A 357 -19.00 -22.19 19.44
C LEU A 357 -19.81 -22.47 18.16
N ASN A 358 -20.79 -21.61 17.86
CA ASN A 358 -21.67 -21.75 16.70
C ASN A 358 -21.19 -20.88 15.53
N MET A 359 -20.14 -21.33 14.84
CA MET A 359 -19.65 -20.66 13.63
C MET A 359 -20.46 -21.09 12.40
N THR A 360 -21.64 -20.52 12.24
CA THR A 360 -22.43 -20.64 10.99
C THR A 360 -21.86 -19.79 9.84
N SER A 361 -20.94 -18.87 10.11
CA SER A 361 -20.31 -18.04 9.08
C SER A 361 -18.96 -18.60 8.61
N LYS A 362 -18.75 -18.62 7.29
CA LYS A 362 -17.53 -19.14 6.63
C LYS A 362 -16.24 -18.38 6.97
N ASN A 363 -16.31 -17.22 7.64
CA ASN A 363 -15.15 -16.34 7.89
C ASN A 363 -15.23 -15.63 9.25
N PRO A 364 -14.73 -16.24 10.34
CA PRO A 364 -14.61 -15.56 11.63
C PRO A 364 -13.40 -14.63 11.68
N ASN A 365 -13.53 -13.57 12.49
CA ASN A 365 -12.56 -12.50 12.63
C ASN A 365 -11.29 -12.99 13.35
N VAL A 366 -10.09 -12.62 12.88
CA VAL A 366 -8.77 -13.06 13.43
C VAL A 366 -8.65 -12.66 14.91
N GLN A 367 -9.25 -11.54 15.30
CA GLN A 367 -9.28 -11.03 16.67
C GLN A 367 -10.15 -11.87 17.63
N GLN A 368 -11.24 -12.47 17.15
CA GLN A 368 -12.05 -13.43 17.93
C GLN A 368 -11.25 -14.70 18.20
N PHE A 369 -10.34 -15.03 17.28
CA PHE A 369 -9.52 -16.21 17.32
C PHE A 369 -8.28 -16.03 18.22
N GLU A 370 -7.51 -14.94 18.10
CA GLU A 370 -6.36 -14.68 18.99
C GLU A 370 -6.79 -14.66 20.46
N ASN A 371 -7.93 -14.04 20.75
CA ASN A 371 -8.50 -14.01 22.09
C ASN A 371 -9.03 -15.39 22.53
N GLY A 372 -9.59 -16.18 21.62
CA GLY A 372 -10.07 -17.52 21.90
C GLY A 372 -8.97 -18.55 22.13
N LEU A 373 -7.90 -18.55 21.32
CA LEU A 373 -6.84 -19.56 21.39
C LEU A 373 -5.76 -19.25 22.43
N ARG A 374 -5.43 -17.97 22.66
CA ARG A 374 -4.58 -17.58 23.80
C ARG A 374 -5.17 -18.04 25.14
N TYR A 375 -6.50 -18.08 25.27
CA TYR A 375 -7.16 -18.52 26.51
C TYR A 375 -7.54 -20.01 26.52
N ASN A 376 -8.00 -20.58 25.40
CA ASN A 376 -8.34 -22.01 25.31
C ASN A 376 -7.13 -22.93 25.50
N TYR A 377 -5.93 -22.54 25.04
CA TYR A 377 -4.73 -23.36 25.20
C TYR A 377 -4.29 -23.45 26.67
N ILE A 378 -4.37 -22.34 27.41
CA ILE A 378 -4.01 -22.25 28.85
C ILE A 378 -4.94 -23.11 29.72
N THR A 379 -6.25 -23.11 29.46
CA THR A 379 -7.23 -23.81 30.32
C THR A 379 -7.45 -25.28 29.95
N THR A 380 -7.17 -25.65 28.69
CA THR A 380 -7.36 -27.04 28.23
C THR A 380 -6.11 -27.89 28.51
N ILE A 381 -4.91 -27.28 28.52
CA ILE A 381 -3.66 -27.98 28.85
C ILE A 381 -3.40 -28.08 30.35
N THR A 382 -3.81 -27.09 31.16
CA THR A 382 -3.79 -27.20 32.64
C THR A 382 -4.67 -28.34 33.17
N LYS A 383 -5.62 -28.84 32.35
CA LYS A 383 -6.45 -30.02 32.66
C LYS A 383 -5.94 -31.32 32.03
N LEU A 384 -4.98 -31.26 31.11
CA LEU A 384 -4.38 -32.44 30.48
C LEU A 384 -3.07 -32.80 31.20
N SER A 385 -3.22 -33.72 32.16
CA SER A 385 -2.21 -34.40 33.00
C SER A 385 -1.47 -33.58 34.05
N CYS A 386 -1.74 -33.99 35.29
CA CYS A 386 -0.92 -33.93 36.47
C CYS A 386 0.44 -34.68 36.36
N ASN A 387 1.07 -34.82 35.18
CA ASN A 387 2.28 -35.66 35.06
C ASN A 387 3.20 -35.36 33.86
N SER A 388 3.30 -34.12 33.42
CA SER A 388 4.27 -33.78 32.38
C SER A 388 4.90 -32.43 32.66
N ASN A 389 6.23 -32.44 32.86
CA ASN A 389 7.13 -31.29 32.98
C ASN A 389 7.08 -30.30 31.77
N CYS A 390 6.12 -30.45 30.86
CA CYS A 390 5.90 -29.52 29.76
C CYS A 390 5.19 -28.23 30.17
N GLU A 391 4.67 -28.13 31.40
CA GLU A 391 4.35 -26.83 31.97
C GLU A 391 5.65 -26.01 32.08
N ALA A 392 6.73 -26.58 32.64
CA ALA A 392 8.03 -25.92 32.74
C ALA A 392 8.63 -25.59 31.36
N ASP A 393 8.76 -26.53 30.41
CA ASP A 393 9.42 -26.23 29.12
C ASP A 393 8.66 -25.22 28.23
N PHE A 394 7.32 -25.25 28.26
CA PHE A 394 6.50 -24.34 27.45
C PHE A 394 6.18 -23.03 28.16
N THR A 395 6.05 -23.00 29.49
CA THR A 395 6.12 -21.72 30.25
C THR A 395 7.51 -21.13 30.19
N THR A 396 8.58 -21.90 30.09
CA THR A 396 9.93 -21.37 29.81
C THR A 396 9.99 -20.82 28.40
N SER A 397 9.45 -21.51 27.39
CA SER A 397 9.41 -20.99 26.01
C SER A 397 8.51 -19.76 25.85
N LEU A 398 7.33 -19.74 26.49
CA LEU A 398 6.39 -18.62 26.48
C LEU A 398 6.76 -17.50 27.43
N SER A 399 7.43 -17.76 28.57
CA SER A 399 8.03 -16.74 29.43
C SER A 399 9.25 -16.15 28.76
N ILE A 400 10.09 -16.93 28.08
CA ILE A 400 11.15 -16.39 27.22
C ILE A 400 10.53 -15.50 26.13
N LEU A 401 9.49 -15.94 25.41
CA LEU A 401 8.82 -15.12 24.39
C LEU A 401 8.02 -13.92 24.95
N SER A 402 7.43 -14.05 26.14
CA SER A 402 6.68 -13.01 26.87
C SER A 402 7.62 -12.00 27.52
N ASP A 403 8.68 -12.45 28.15
CA ASP A 403 9.63 -11.66 28.93
C ASP A 403 10.63 -10.99 27.99
N LEU A 404 10.93 -11.55 26.81
CA LEU A 404 11.58 -10.81 25.71
C LEU A 404 10.65 -9.73 25.12
N SER A 405 9.34 -9.94 25.14
CA SER A 405 8.34 -8.94 24.73
C SER A 405 8.05 -7.88 25.81
N LYS A 406 8.24 -8.23 27.10
CA LYS A 406 7.97 -7.39 28.28
C LYS A 406 9.19 -6.64 28.80
N LYS A 407 10.39 -7.23 28.86
CA LYS A 407 11.64 -6.48 29.17
C LYS A 407 11.78 -5.27 28.26
N HIS A 408 11.43 -5.43 26.99
CA HIS A 408 11.42 -4.34 26.04
C HIS A 408 10.29 -3.31 26.23
N LYS A 409 9.20 -3.67 26.89
CA LYS A 409 8.09 -2.75 27.24
C LYS A 409 8.27 -2.07 28.60
N GLU A 410 9.00 -2.68 29.51
CA GLU A 410 9.28 -2.15 30.86
C GLU A 410 10.51 -1.22 30.85
N GLU A 411 11.52 -1.47 30.03
CA GLU A 411 12.60 -0.49 29.77
C GLU A 411 12.09 0.79 29.07
N LEU A 412 10.91 0.72 28.44
CA LEU A 412 10.22 1.84 27.78
C LEU A 412 9.16 2.54 28.66
N LYS A 413 9.04 2.19 29.94
CA LYS A 413 8.09 2.82 30.86
C LYS A 413 8.69 3.12 32.24
N GLN A 414 9.31 4.29 32.36
CA GLN A 414 9.15 5.10 33.57
C GLN A 414 8.49 6.44 33.22
N PRO A 415 7.39 6.82 33.90
CA PRO A 415 6.92 8.19 33.90
C PRO A 415 7.04 8.81 35.30
N GLN A 416 7.55 10.03 35.40
CA GLN A 416 7.08 10.96 36.42
C GLN A 416 6.73 12.32 35.80
N LYS A 417 5.47 12.70 36.04
CA LYS A 417 4.87 14.01 35.75
C LYS A 417 5.53 15.07 36.62
N ALA A 418 6.01 16.15 36.01
CA ALA A 418 5.83 17.51 36.50
C ALA A 418 5.98 18.53 35.37
N ASP A 419 5.05 19.47 35.37
CA ASP A 419 4.98 20.75 34.69
C ASP A 419 4.60 20.88 33.20
N LEU A 420 3.45 21.54 33.08
CA LEU A 420 2.76 22.10 31.93
C LEU A 420 3.61 23.25 31.31
N LEU A 421 3.45 23.45 30.00
CA LEU A 421 3.91 24.58 29.16
C LEU A 421 5.22 24.38 28.37
N THR A 422 5.14 23.73 27.21
CA THR A 422 5.66 24.20 25.90
C THR A 422 5.53 23.10 24.84
N THR A 423 4.51 23.17 23.99
CA THR A 423 4.30 22.22 22.88
C THR A 423 4.52 22.89 21.53
N THR A 424 5.78 23.01 21.12
CA THR A 424 6.21 23.16 19.71
C THR A 424 7.64 22.64 19.53
N ALA A 425 7.81 21.33 19.30
CA ALA A 425 8.98 20.76 18.62
C ALA A 425 8.70 19.30 18.26
N LEU A 426 8.71 19.01 16.96
CA LEU A 426 8.61 17.67 16.38
C LEU A 426 9.98 16.97 16.50
N PHE A 427 9.95 15.77 17.08
CA PHE A 427 10.89 14.65 16.91
C PHE A 427 12.40 14.97 16.97
N SER A 428 12.96 14.93 18.18
CA SER A 428 14.39 14.74 18.40
C SER A 428 14.69 13.27 18.67
N ASP A 429 15.69 12.76 17.94
CA ASP A 429 16.41 11.53 18.17
C ASP A 429 17.04 11.51 19.58
N SER A 430 16.59 10.59 20.42
CA SER A 430 17.39 9.99 21.50
C SER A 430 16.55 8.88 22.11
N ASP A 431 17.03 7.65 21.94
CA ASP A 431 16.68 6.40 22.67
C ASP A 431 16.57 5.18 21.73
N ILE A 432 17.48 5.04 20.76
CA ILE A 432 17.78 3.75 20.13
C ILE A 432 19.29 3.57 19.81
N PRO A 433 20.24 3.61 20.78
CA PRO A 433 21.61 3.15 20.49
C PRO A 433 21.92 1.71 20.93
N GLU A 434 21.27 1.15 21.96
CA GLU A 434 21.79 -0.09 22.60
C GLU A 434 21.35 -1.41 21.95
N LEU A 435 20.26 -1.44 21.16
CA LEU A 435 19.83 -2.67 20.48
C LEU A 435 20.52 -2.93 19.13
N LEU A 436 21.07 -1.88 18.52
CA LEU A 436 21.67 -1.95 17.18
C LEU A 436 23.10 -2.49 17.21
N GLU A 437 23.76 -2.51 18.37
CA GLU A 437 25.14 -3.02 18.50
C GLU A 437 25.23 -4.56 18.53
N ASN A 438 24.14 -5.26 18.88
CA ASN A 438 24.18 -6.71 19.09
C ASN A 438 23.55 -7.57 17.98
N ILE A 439 22.96 -6.96 16.94
CA ILE A 439 22.40 -7.71 15.81
C ILE A 439 23.44 -7.75 14.69
N SER A 440 24.26 -8.80 14.69
CA SER A 440 25.06 -9.13 13.52
C SER A 440 24.14 -9.42 12.33
N LEU A 441 24.45 -8.90 11.14
CA LEU A 441 23.75 -9.21 9.88
C LEU A 441 23.76 -10.70 9.50
N THR A 442 24.43 -11.54 10.31
CA THR A 442 24.65 -12.97 10.15
C THR A 442 23.78 -13.84 11.06
N ASP A 443 23.07 -13.29 12.05
CA ASP A 443 22.22 -14.07 12.96
C ASP A 443 20.86 -14.38 12.33
N ASP A 444 20.85 -15.46 11.54
CA ASP A 444 19.67 -16.08 10.91
C ASP A 444 18.48 -16.27 11.88
N ASN A 445 18.76 -16.57 13.16
CA ASN A 445 17.74 -16.74 14.20
C ASN A 445 17.08 -15.41 14.60
N ALA A 446 17.84 -14.33 14.71
CA ALA A 446 17.31 -13.01 15.06
C ALA A 446 16.40 -12.46 13.94
N ILE A 447 16.79 -12.68 12.68
CA ILE A 447 15.99 -12.30 11.51
C ILE A 447 14.67 -13.09 11.48
N PHE A 448 14.70 -14.40 11.73
CA PHE A 448 13.49 -15.23 11.80
C PHE A 448 12.55 -14.78 12.91
N ILE A 449 13.07 -14.47 14.11
CA ILE A 449 12.28 -13.97 15.24
C ILE A 449 11.64 -12.61 14.92
N MET A 450 12.40 -11.69 14.31
CA MET A 450 11.88 -10.40 13.86
C MET A 450 10.77 -10.54 12.80
N LEU A 451 10.91 -11.49 11.88
CA LEU A 451 9.92 -11.78 10.85
C LEU A 451 8.60 -12.28 11.43
N VAL A 452 8.66 -13.18 12.41
CA VAL A 452 7.49 -13.71 13.12
C VAL A 452 6.81 -12.63 13.96
N ASP A 453 7.58 -11.83 14.70
CA ASP A 453 7.05 -10.72 15.51
C ASP A 453 6.41 -9.61 14.64
N MET A 454 7.04 -9.24 13.52
CA MET A 454 6.48 -8.28 12.55
C MET A 454 5.12 -8.74 12.01
N TYR A 455 4.96 -10.04 11.75
CA TYR A 455 3.72 -10.61 11.25
C TYR A 455 2.62 -10.60 12.30
N LEU A 456 2.93 -11.04 13.53
CA LEU A 456 1.99 -11.10 14.65
C LEU A 456 1.55 -9.71 15.16
N ARG A 457 2.38 -8.66 15.01
CA ARG A 457 2.02 -7.28 15.37
C ARG A 457 0.98 -6.64 14.44
N ASN A 458 0.81 -7.16 13.22
CA ASN A 458 -0.01 -6.54 12.16
C ASN A 458 -1.22 -7.37 11.71
N SER A 459 -1.35 -8.61 12.19
CA SER A 459 -2.59 -9.41 12.15
C SER A 459 -3.51 -9.05 13.30
#